data_AF-A0A919HVQ5-F1
#
_entry.id   AF-A0A919HVQ5-F1
#
_cell.length_a   1.000
_cell.length_b   1.000
_cell.length_c   1.000
_cell.angle_alpha   90.00
_cell.angle_beta   90.00
_cell.angle_gamma   90.00
#
_symmetry.space_group_name_H-M   'P 1'
#
loop_
_entity.id
_entity.type
_entity.pdbx_description
1 polymer ?
#
loop_
_entity_poly.entity_id
_entity_poly.type
_entity_poly.pdbx_seq_one_letter_code
_entity_poly.pdbx_strand_id
1 'polypeptide(L)' 'MATATAVVIRDSAINEGFNIAQPWAAAVGSGRPFSGNTGSADDKGNLQRNLNDNGFNRMWEYNNRGVGSTVVAEPKQ' A
#
# COMPACT_ATOMS: atom_id res chain seq x y z
N MET A 1 18.75 11.10 -11.76
CA MET A 1 17.32 10.93 -11.45
C MET A 1 17.20 9.84 -10.41
N ALA A 2 16.74 10.15 -9.19
CA ALA A 2 16.45 9.11 -8.21
C ALA A 2 15.14 8.42 -8.61
N THR A 3 15.19 7.17 -9.03
CA THR A 3 14.00 6.35 -9.23
C THR A 3 13.25 6.28 -7.90
N ALA A 4 11.96 6.62 -7.87
CA ALA A 4 11.13 6.39 -6.68
C ALA A 4 11.29 4.93 -6.23
N THR A 5 11.43 4.65 -4.94
CA THR A 5 11.63 3.26 -4.49
C THR A 5 10.32 2.48 -4.59
N ALA A 6 10.38 1.19 -4.91
CA ALA A 6 9.23 0.29 -4.94
C ALA A 6 9.50 -0.95 -4.08
N VAL A 7 8.45 -1.45 -3.40
CA VAL A 7 8.51 -2.67 -2.58
C VAL A 7 7.20 -3.44 -2.71
N VAL A 8 7.31 -4.77 -2.73
CA VAL A 8 6.17 -5.70 -2.67
C VAL A 8 6.47 -6.73 -1.60
N ILE A 9 5.62 -6.81 -0.57
CA ILE A 9 5.65 -7.88 0.43
C ILE A 9 4.58 -8.90 0.02
N ARG A 10 4.98 -10.11 -0.32
CA ARG A 10 4.04 -11.14 -0.78
C ARG A 10 4.29 -12.50 -0.16
N ASP A 11 3.23 -13.28 -0.03
CA ASP A 11 3.27 -14.67 0.43
C ASP A 11 4.04 -14.84 1.77
N SER A 12 4.03 -13.78 2.60
CA SER A 12 4.88 -13.63 3.79
C SER A 12 4.08 -13.72 5.08
N ALA A 13 4.74 -14.08 6.19
CA ALA A 13 4.16 -14.02 7.53
C ALA A 13 4.47 -12.66 8.17
N ILE A 14 3.43 -11.90 8.52
CA ILE A 14 3.51 -10.65 9.29
C ILE A 14 2.78 -10.91 10.61
N ASN A 15 3.56 -11.04 11.68
CA ASN A 15 3.07 -11.41 13.00
C ASN A 15 2.74 -10.15 13.84
N GLU A 16 2.76 -10.25 15.17
CA GLU A 16 2.35 -9.18 16.07
C GLU A 16 3.36 -8.01 16.14
N GLY A 17 2.90 -6.87 16.66
CA GLY A 17 3.75 -5.69 16.95
C GLY A 17 3.80 -4.63 15.86
N PHE A 18 3.20 -4.88 14.69
CA PHE A 18 3.09 -3.89 13.61
C PHE A 18 1.87 -2.98 13.79
N ASN A 19 1.99 -1.73 13.34
CA ASN A 19 0.84 -0.83 13.22
C ASN A 19 0.00 -1.21 11.99
N ILE A 20 -1.00 -2.06 12.20
CA ILE A 20 -1.88 -2.54 11.12
C ILE A 20 -2.80 -1.46 10.53
N ALA A 21 -3.07 -0.38 11.27
CA ALA A 21 -3.91 0.71 10.79
C ALA A 21 -3.14 1.64 9.83
N GLN A 22 -1.83 1.78 10.03
CA GLN A 22 -0.95 2.59 9.18
C GLN A 22 0.41 1.92 9.00
N PRO A 23 0.49 0.86 8.18
CA PRO A 23 1.71 0.06 8.01
C PRO A 23 2.82 0.81 7.23
N TRP A 24 2.44 1.85 6.48
CA TRP A 24 3.36 2.64 5.67
C TRP A 24 3.47 4.06 6.22
N ALA A 25 4.70 4.49 6.48
CA ALA A 25 5.01 5.81 7.01
C ALA A 25 5.31 6.85 5.91
N ALA A 26 5.41 8.11 6.31
CA ALA A 26 5.89 9.19 5.45
C ALA A 26 7.33 8.95 4.96
N ALA A 27 7.66 9.49 3.79
CA ALA A 27 8.99 9.35 3.21
C ALA A 27 10.03 10.11 4.05
N VAL A 28 11.11 9.43 4.43
CA VAL A 28 12.25 10.05 5.12
C VAL A 28 12.90 11.11 4.23
N GLY A 29 13.35 12.21 4.82
CA GLY A 29 14.00 13.33 4.14
C GLY A 29 13.03 14.34 3.53
N SER A 30 12.11 13.89 2.66
CA SER A 30 11.12 14.80 2.03
C SER A 30 9.90 15.08 2.92
N GLY A 31 9.60 14.21 3.87
CA GLY A 31 8.39 14.30 4.69
C GLY A 31 7.09 14.04 3.90
N ARG A 32 7.17 13.60 2.64
CA ARG A 32 6.00 13.33 1.81
C ARG A 32 5.08 12.32 2.52
N PRO A 33 3.79 12.67 2.76
CA PRO A 33 2.85 11.72 3.34
C PRO A 33 2.75 10.44 2.50
N PHE A 34 2.47 9.33 3.16
CA PHE A 34 2.11 8.11 2.46
C PHE A 34 0.76 8.30 1.76
N SER A 35 0.69 7.92 0.50
CA SER A 35 -0.57 7.84 -0.25
C SER A 35 -0.59 6.56 -1.07
N GLY A 36 -1.50 5.64 -0.71
CA GLY A 36 -1.70 4.38 -1.40
C GLY A 36 -2.70 4.54 -2.55
N ASN A 37 -2.36 4.04 -3.74
CA ASN A 37 -3.29 4.06 -4.86
C ASN A 37 -4.26 2.87 -4.76
N THR A 38 -5.49 3.11 -4.31
CA THR A 38 -6.55 2.08 -4.24
C THR A 38 -7.20 1.80 -5.60
N GLY A 39 -6.99 2.67 -6.59
CA GLY A 39 -7.56 2.56 -7.93
C GLY A 39 -9.04 2.88 -8.00
N SER A 40 -9.62 2.65 -9.18
CA SER A 40 -11.06 2.76 -9.43
C SER A 40 -11.53 1.57 -10.26
N ALA A 41 -12.80 1.19 -10.11
CA ALA A 41 -13.39 0.16 -10.95
C ALA A 41 -13.69 0.74 -12.35
N ASP A 42 -13.43 -0.03 -13.40
CA ASP A 42 -13.96 0.24 -14.75
C ASP A 42 -15.45 -0.12 -14.85
N ASP A 43 -16.05 0.11 -16.03
CA ASP A 43 -17.46 -0.18 -16.29
C ASP A 43 -17.83 -1.66 -16.12
N LYS A 44 -16.84 -2.57 -16.08
CA LYS A 44 -17.02 -4.01 -15.87
C LYS A 44 -16.73 -4.42 -14.42
N GLY A 45 -16.43 -3.47 -13.54
CA GLY A 45 -16.07 -3.73 -12.16
C GLY A 45 -14.62 -4.19 -11.96
N ASN A 46 -13.77 -4.19 -12.99
CA ASN A 46 -12.36 -4.55 -12.80
C ASN A 46 -11.62 -3.38 -12.18
N LEU A 47 -10.79 -3.67 -11.18
CA LEU A 47 -9.98 -2.66 -10.54
C LEU A 47 -8.85 -2.20 -11.46
N GLN A 48 -8.82 -0.91 -11.77
CA GLN A 48 -7.82 -0.26 -12.59
C GLN A 48 -6.96 0.69 -11.74
N ARG A 49 -5.64 0.59 -11.89
CA ARG A 49 -4.67 1.55 -11.34
C ARG A 49 -3.32 1.42 -12.02
N ASN A 50 -2.67 2.56 -12.25
CA ASN A 50 -1.28 2.59 -12.67
C ASN A 50 -0.37 2.36 -11.45
N LEU A 51 0.26 1.20 -11.36
CA LEU A 51 1.17 0.84 -10.26
C LEU A 51 2.45 1.70 -10.21
N ASN A 52 2.73 2.44 -11.29
CA ASN A 52 3.87 3.33 -11.44
C ASN A 52 3.48 4.81 -11.45
N ASP A 53 2.28 5.16 -10.99
CA ASP A 53 1.87 6.54 -10.84
C ASP A 53 2.74 7.25 -9.78
N ASN A 54 3.43 8.32 -10.20
CA ASN A 54 4.32 9.10 -9.33
C ASN A 54 3.55 9.94 -8.30
N GLY A 55 2.23 10.12 -8.47
CA GLY A 55 1.35 10.76 -7.48
C GLY A 55 1.15 9.93 -6.22
N PHE A 56 1.50 8.64 -6.25
CA PHE A 56 1.31 7.72 -5.13
C PHE A 56 2.62 7.05 -4.70
N ASN A 57 2.59 6.35 -3.57
CA ASN A 57 3.66 5.46 -3.13
C ASN A 57 3.55 4.10 -3.83
N ARG A 58 4.69 3.43 -4.04
CA ARG A 58 4.78 2.11 -4.70
C ARG A 58 5.12 1.01 -3.70
N MET A 59 4.37 0.97 -2.60
CA MET A 59 4.50 -0.01 -1.51
C MET A 59 3.26 -0.89 -1.52
N TRP A 60 3.44 -2.20 -1.72
CA TRP A 60 2.34 -3.13 -1.98
C TRP A 60 2.43 -4.39 -1.13
N GLU A 61 1.26 -4.97 -0.88
CA GLU A 61 1.11 -6.26 -0.23
C GLU A 61 0.27 -7.22 -1.07
N TYR A 62 0.60 -8.52 -1.05
CA TYR A 62 -0.20 -9.55 -1.71
C TYR A 62 -0.11 -10.90 -1.01
N ASN A 63 -1.25 -11.46 -0.62
CA ASN A 63 -1.34 -12.80 -0.04
C ASN A 63 -0.44 -13.00 1.21
N ASN A 64 -0.29 -11.96 2.04
CA ASN A 64 0.37 -12.08 3.34
C ASN A 64 -0.56 -12.77 4.36
N ARG A 65 0.04 -13.36 5.39
CA ARG A 65 -0.64 -14.09 6.48
C ARG A 65 -0.14 -13.64 7.84
N GLY A 66 -0.87 -13.97 8.90
CA GLY A 66 -0.53 -13.64 10.29
C GLY A 66 -1.32 -12.45 10.80
N VAL A 67 -1.26 -12.19 12.11
CA VAL A 67 -2.10 -11.17 12.77
C VAL A 67 -1.83 -9.77 12.21
N GLY A 68 -0.59 -9.48 11.84
CA GLY A 68 -0.16 -8.21 11.29
C GLY A 68 -0.53 -7.99 9.82
N SER A 69 -1.08 -8.98 9.11
CA SER A 69 -1.47 -8.86 7.69
C SER A 69 -2.96 -8.57 7.47
N THR A 70 -3.68 -8.17 8.51
CA THR A 70 -5.12 -7.89 8.41
C THR A 70 -5.34 -6.59 7.66
N VAL A 71 -6.09 -6.64 6.55
CA VAL A 71 -6.47 -5.43 5.81
C VAL A 71 -7.54 -4.67 6.58
N VAL A 72 -7.15 -3.58 7.23
CA VAL A 72 -8.10 -2.62 7.80
C VAL A 72 -8.59 -1.76 6.64
N ALA A 73 -9.80 -2.03 6.14
CA ALA A 73 -10.43 -1.13 5.17
C ALA A 73 -10.66 0.23 5.85
N GLU A 74 -10.19 1.32 5.23
CA GLU A 74 -10.62 2.65 5.68
C GLU A 74 -12.16 2.74 5.55
N PRO A 75 -12.86 3.27 6.57
CA PRO A 75 -14.29 3.49 6.46
C PRO A 75 -14.56 4.38 5.24
N LYS A 76 -15.57 4.02 4.44
CA LYS A 76 -16.09 4.91 3.40
C LYS A 76 -16.50 6.24 4.07
N GLN A 77 -15.87 7.34 3.64
CA GLN A 77 -16.34 8.69 3.95
C GLN A 77 -17.53 9.04 3.07
#